data_AF-A0A1T4RBJ3-F1
#
_entry.id   AF-A0A1T4RBJ3-F1
#
_cell.length_a   1.000
_cell.length_b   1.000
_cell.length_c   1.000
_cell.angle_alpha   90.00
_cell.angle_beta   90.00
_cell.angle_gamma   90.00
#
_symmetry.space_group_name_H-M   'P 1'
#
loop_
_entity.id
_entity.type
_entity.pdbx_description
1 polymer ?
#
loop_
_entity_poly.entity_id
_entity_poly.type
_entity_poly.pdbx_seq_one_letter_code
_entity_poly.pdbx_strand_id
1 'polypeptide(L)'
;MNNARPIRRALISVSDKTGIVEFAQALAERGVDILSTGGTARLLAEQGLAVTEVSDYTGFPEMMDGRVKTLHPKVHGGVLGRRGQDDAIMAEHGIQPIDMVVVNLYPFAQTVAKTDCTLADAVENIDIGGPTMVRSAAKNHKDVTIVVNAKDYSRVIAEMDANERSLTLETRFDLAIAAFEHTAAYDGMIANYFGTMVPSYGDNTEGDEESTFPRTFNQQFIKKQDMRYGENSHQSAAFYVEETPQEASVATARQIQGKALSYNNIADTDAALECVKEFAEPACVIVKHANPCGVALGSDILEAYNRAYQTDPTSAFGGIIAFNQELDAATASAIVERQFVEVIIAPKVSAQAIEVVAAKKNVRLLECGEWSSKTTGFDMKRVNGGLLVQERDHGMVSADDLKVVSKRQPTEEELKDALFCWKVAKYVKSNAIVYAKGDMTIGVGAGQMSRVYSAKIAGIKAADEGLQVEGCVMASDAFFPFRDGIDAAAQAGIKCVIQPGGSMRDDEVIAAADEHGMAMIFTGMRHFRH
;
A
#
# COMPACT_ATOMS: atom_id res chain seq x y z
N MET A 1 40.87 3.79 8.65
CA MET A 1 39.94 2.75 8.17
C MET A 1 39.96 1.60 9.17
N ASN A 2 38.98 1.52 10.08
CA ASN A 2 39.13 0.71 11.31
C ASN A 2 39.11 -0.83 11.14
N ASN A 3 38.95 -1.38 9.91
CA ASN A 3 39.16 -2.80 9.61
C ASN A 3 39.11 -3.05 8.08
N ALA A 4 40.18 -2.67 7.35
CA ALA A 4 40.25 -2.91 5.90
C ALA A 4 40.26 -4.42 5.59
N ARG A 5 39.38 -4.84 4.69
CA ARG A 5 39.19 -6.24 4.28
C ARG A 5 39.11 -6.29 2.75
N PRO A 6 40.27 -6.38 2.07
CA PRO A 6 40.30 -6.44 0.62
C PRO A 6 39.53 -7.67 0.15
N ILE A 7 38.59 -7.47 -0.76
CA ILE A 7 37.82 -8.55 -1.35
C ILE A 7 38.72 -9.25 -2.35
N ARG A 8 39.09 -10.50 -2.04
CA ARG A 8 39.91 -11.35 -2.92
C ARG A 8 39.10 -12.46 -3.54
N ARG A 9 38.00 -12.85 -2.89
CA ARG A 9 37.09 -13.89 -3.38
C ARG A 9 35.63 -13.55 -3.16
N ALA A 10 34.85 -13.69 -4.22
CA ALA A 10 33.40 -13.55 -4.21
C ALA A 10 32.71 -14.88 -4.51
N LEU A 11 31.74 -15.27 -3.68
CA LEU A 11 30.81 -16.35 -3.97
C LEU A 11 29.52 -15.76 -4.53
N ILE A 12 29.21 -16.05 -5.79
CA ILE A 12 28.05 -15.52 -6.50
C ILE A 12 27.05 -16.64 -6.76
N SER A 13 25.83 -16.52 -6.22
CA SER A 13 24.75 -17.48 -6.42
C SER A 13 23.41 -16.76 -6.42
N VAL A 14 22.99 -16.31 -7.58
CA VAL A 14 21.76 -15.52 -7.76
C VAL A 14 20.70 -16.28 -8.55
N SER A 15 19.43 -16.08 -8.24
CA SER A 15 18.29 -16.47 -9.08
C SER A 15 18.00 -15.40 -10.14
N ASP A 16 17.80 -14.14 -9.73
CA ASP A 16 17.67 -12.99 -10.62
C ASP A 16 19.05 -12.59 -11.15
N LYS A 17 19.18 -12.57 -12.49
CA LYS A 17 20.44 -12.27 -13.20
C LYS A 17 20.61 -10.80 -13.54
N THR A 18 19.68 -9.93 -13.16
CA THR A 18 19.78 -8.49 -13.41
C THR A 18 21.13 -7.94 -12.98
N GLY A 19 21.89 -7.39 -13.93
CA GLY A 19 23.19 -6.72 -13.70
C GLY A 19 24.34 -7.61 -13.21
N ILE A 20 24.17 -8.94 -13.13
CA ILE A 20 25.18 -9.80 -12.49
C ILE A 20 26.44 -9.96 -13.33
N VAL A 21 26.31 -9.94 -14.67
CA VAL A 21 27.46 -10.11 -15.57
C VAL A 21 28.39 -8.91 -15.44
N GLU A 22 27.84 -7.70 -15.51
CA GLU A 22 28.57 -6.44 -15.38
C GLU A 22 29.23 -6.33 -14.02
N PHE A 23 28.53 -6.72 -12.95
CA PHE A 23 29.06 -6.73 -11.60
C PHE A 23 30.21 -7.74 -11.44
N ALA A 24 30.04 -8.97 -11.94
CA ALA A 24 31.08 -10.00 -11.89
C ALA A 24 32.32 -9.61 -12.72
N GLN A 25 32.13 -8.99 -13.88
CA GLN A 25 33.23 -8.46 -14.69
C GLN A 25 34.01 -7.38 -13.94
N ALA A 26 33.30 -6.44 -13.30
CA ALA A 26 33.95 -5.40 -12.48
C ALA A 26 34.76 -6.01 -11.32
N LEU A 27 34.27 -7.07 -10.68
CA LEU A 27 35.02 -7.81 -9.66
C LEU A 27 36.27 -8.48 -10.25
N ALA A 28 36.15 -9.16 -11.38
CA ALA A 28 37.25 -9.84 -12.05
C ALA A 28 38.37 -8.87 -12.48
N GLU A 29 38.02 -7.69 -13.01
CA GLU A 29 38.97 -6.61 -13.36
C GLU A 29 39.79 -6.12 -12.15
N ARG A 30 39.25 -6.28 -10.94
CA ARG A 30 39.92 -5.96 -9.66
C ARG A 30 40.68 -7.16 -9.09
N GLY A 31 40.80 -8.25 -9.84
CA GLY A 31 41.52 -9.47 -9.45
C GLY A 31 40.81 -10.25 -8.34
N VAL A 32 39.48 -10.22 -8.31
CA VAL A 32 38.66 -11.02 -7.39
C VAL A 32 38.42 -12.39 -8.02
N ASP A 33 38.75 -13.46 -7.28
CA ASP A 33 38.40 -14.84 -7.65
C ASP A 33 36.88 -15.04 -7.55
N ILE A 34 36.26 -15.58 -8.59
CA ILE A 34 34.81 -15.85 -8.60
C ILE A 34 34.56 -17.33 -8.35
N LEU A 35 33.88 -17.62 -7.23
CA LEU A 35 33.20 -18.88 -6.98
C LEU A 35 31.72 -18.74 -7.37
N SER A 36 31.16 -19.72 -8.06
CA SER A 36 29.75 -19.66 -8.47
C SER A 36 29.09 -21.03 -8.54
N THR A 37 27.76 -21.06 -8.63
CA THR A 37 26.96 -22.30 -8.66
C THR A 37 26.14 -22.44 -9.95
N GLY A 38 26.06 -23.66 -10.48
CA GLY A 38 25.12 -24.10 -11.50
C GLY A 38 24.90 -23.10 -12.64
N GLY A 39 23.64 -22.66 -12.81
CA GLY A 39 23.26 -21.72 -13.87
C GLY A 39 23.95 -20.35 -13.80
N THR A 40 24.36 -19.88 -12.61
CA THR A 40 25.12 -18.63 -12.49
C THR A 40 26.55 -18.83 -12.98
N ALA A 41 27.19 -19.95 -12.62
CA ALA A 41 28.54 -20.25 -13.08
C ALA A 41 28.59 -20.37 -14.61
N ARG A 42 27.62 -21.08 -15.19
CA ARG A 42 27.48 -21.22 -16.65
C ARG A 42 27.32 -19.87 -17.35
N LEU A 43 26.40 -19.03 -16.89
CA LEU A 43 26.18 -17.69 -17.46
C LEU A 43 27.46 -16.86 -17.45
N LEU A 44 28.19 -16.82 -16.34
CA LEU A 44 29.41 -16.03 -16.23
C LEU A 44 30.55 -16.60 -17.11
N ALA A 45 30.68 -17.93 -17.18
CA ALA A 45 31.66 -18.59 -18.04
C ALA A 45 31.40 -18.36 -19.54
N GLU A 46 30.13 -18.36 -19.97
CA GLU A 46 29.72 -18.02 -21.34
C GLU A 46 30.10 -16.58 -21.74
N GLN A 47 30.22 -15.68 -20.76
CA GLN A 47 30.69 -14.30 -20.95
C GLN A 47 32.23 -14.17 -20.86
N GLY A 48 32.95 -15.30 -20.82
CA GLY A 48 34.41 -15.33 -20.81
C GLY A 48 35.06 -15.04 -19.46
N LEU A 49 34.30 -14.99 -18.37
CA LEU A 49 34.84 -14.80 -17.03
C LEU A 49 35.44 -16.10 -16.49
N ALA A 50 36.59 -15.99 -15.82
CA ALA A 50 37.18 -17.11 -15.10
C ALA A 50 36.36 -17.37 -13.83
N VAL A 51 35.68 -18.52 -13.78
CA VAL A 51 34.80 -18.92 -12.68
C VAL A 51 35.18 -20.31 -12.22
N THR A 52 35.31 -20.48 -10.91
CA THR A 52 35.45 -21.79 -10.28
C THR A 52 34.08 -22.26 -9.79
N GLU A 53 33.63 -23.43 -10.22
CA GLU A 53 32.38 -23.99 -9.72
C GLU A 53 32.53 -24.42 -8.25
N VAL A 54 31.46 -24.24 -7.46
CA VAL A 54 31.45 -24.67 -6.05
C VAL A 54 31.65 -26.19 -5.91
N SER A 55 31.18 -26.99 -6.86
CA SER A 55 31.43 -28.43 -6.95
C SER A 55 32.93 -28.74 -7.01
N ASP A 56 33.67 -28.05 -7.88
CA ASP A 56 35.12 -28.19 -8.01
C ASP A 56 35.87 -27.74 -6.75
N TYR A 57 35.45 -26.62 -6.15
CA TYR A 57 36.05 -26.11 -4.91
C TYR A 57 35.82 -27.06 -3.72
N THR A 58 34.60 -27.57 -3.59
CA THR A 58 34.24 -28.47 -2.49
C THR A 58 34.81 -29.87 -2.68
N GLY A 59 34.91 -30.33 -3.93
CA GLY A 59 35.19 -31.72 -4.30
C GLY A 59 33.94 -32.60 -4.19
N PHE A 60 32.75 -32.00 -4.12
CA PHE A 60 31.50 -32.70 -3.91
C PHE A 60 30.51 -32.36 -5.04
N PRO A 61 29.92 -33.36 -5.73
CA PRO A 61 29.06 -33.11 -6.88
C PRO A 61 27.71 -32.50 -6.47
N GLU A 62 27.01 -31.92 -7.44
CA GLU A 62 25.61 -31.53 -7.25
C GLU A 62 24.74 -32.78 -7.02
N MET A 63 23.89 -32.76 -5.99
CA MET A 63 23.00 -33.87 -5.61
C MET A 63 21.61 -33.37 -5.26
N MET A 64 20.62 -34.26 -5.33
CA MET A 64 19.21 -33.96 -5.00
C MET A 64 18.71 -32.72 -5.76
N ASP A 65 18.98 -32.69 -7.07
CA ASP A 65 18.61 -31.58 -7.96
C ASP A 65 19.05 -30.19 -7.45
N GLY A 66 20.23 -30.14 -6.83
CA GLY A 66 20.85 -28.89 -6.38
C GLY A 66 20.45 -28.43 -4.98
N ARG A 67 19.59 -29.16 -4.26
CA ARG A 67 19.08 -28.79 -2.92
C ARG A 67 20.17 -28.60 -1.87
N VAL A 68 21.31 -29.28 -2.00
CA VAL A 68 22.40 -29.28 -0.99
C VAL A 68 23.73 -28.69 -1.49
N LYS A 69 23.74 -28.08 -2.69
CA LYS A 69 24.99 -27.73 -3.40
C LYS A 69 25.93 -26.76 -2.67
N THR A 70 25.41 -25.89 -1.81
CA THR A 70 26.21 -24.92 -1.04
C THR A 70 26.32 -25.24 0.45
N LEU A 71 25.61 -26.27 0.93
CA LEU A 71 25.57 -26.67 2.34
C LEU A 71 26.82 -27.49 2.72
N HIS A 72 27.99 -26.88 2.57
CA HIS A 72 29.27 -27.55 2.72
C HIS A 72 30.22 -26.78 3.67
N PRO A 73 30.97 -27.45 4.55
CA PRO A 73 31.91 -26.80 5.47
C PRO A 73 32.98 -25.94 4.79
N LYS A 74 33.47 -26.32 3.61
CA LYS A 74 34.41 -25.47 2.84
C LYS A 74 33.81 -24.12 2.40
N VAL A 75 32.50 -24.08 2.15
CA VAL A 75 31.80 -22.84 1.77
C VAL A 75 31.54 -22.02 3.03
N HIS A 76 30.79 -22.59 3.99
CA HIS A 76 30.41 -21.85 5.20
C HIS A 76 31.59 -21.57 6.12
N GLY A 77 32.63 -22.41 6.15
CA GLY A 77 33.88 -22.13 6.87
C GLY A 77 34.67 -20.99 6.23
N GLY A 78 34.63 -20.85 4.90
CA GLY A 78 35.22 -19.71 4.19
C GLY A 78 34.51 -18.39 4.52
N VAL A 79 33.18 -18.45 4.66
CA VAL A 79 32.33 -17.30 5.00
C VAL A 79 32.38 -16.96 6.50
N LEU A 80 32.26 -17.94 7.40
CA LEU A 80 32.15 -17.73 8.85
C LEU A 80 33.48 -17.69 9.59
N GLY A 81 34.57 -18.13 8.96
CA GLY A 81 35.89 -18.16 9.58
C GLY A 81 36.32 -16.76 10.03
N ARG A 82 36.59 -16.60 11.32
CA ARG A 82 37.02 -15.32 11.91
C ARG A 82 38.48 -15.09 11.57
N ARG A 83 38.75 -14.05 10.78
CA ARG A 83 40.09 -13.78 10.26
C ARG A 83 41.05 -13.47 11.41
N GLY A 84 42.19 -14.16 11.45
CA GLY A 84 43.20 -14.07 12.50
C GLY A 84 42.94 -14.96 13.72
N GLN A 85 41.77 -15.59 13.83
CA GLN A 85 41.44 -16.52 14.92
C GLN A 85 41.30 -17.96 14.43
N ASP A 86 40.60 -18.16 13.31
CA ASP A 86 40.31 -19.48 12.77
C ASP A 86 41.24 -19.86 11.60
N ASP A 87 42.24 -19.03 11.28
CA ASP A 87 43.11 -19.20 10.11
C ASP A 87 43.85 -20.56 10.10
N ALA A 88 44.30 -21.03 11.27
CA ALA A 88 45.02 -22.30 11.39
C ALA A 88 44.13 -23.51 11.07
N ILE A 89 42.91 -23.54 11.61
CA ILE A 89 41.95 -24.64 11.36
C ILE A 89 41.38 -24.57 9.94
N MET A 90 41.21 -23.36 9.39
CA MET A 90 40.86 -23.18 8.00
C MET A 90 41.94 -23.74 7.07
N ALA A 91 43.21 -23.43 7.33
CA ALA A 91 44.34 -23.93 6.55
C ALA A 91 44.48 -25.46 6.63
N GLU A 92 44.36 -26.04 7.83
CA GLU A 92 44.40 -27.50 8.07
C GLU A 92 43.39 -28.25 7.19
N HIS A 93 42.18 -27.71 7.03
CA HIS A 93 41.12 -28.32 6.24
C HIS A 93 41.01 -27.80 4.79
N GLY A 94 41.99 -27.02 4.32
CA GLY A 94 41.98 -26.46 2.97
C GLY A 94 40.79 -25.53 2.69
N ILE A 95 40.27 -24.88 3.74
CA ILE A 95 39.18 -23.92 3.67
C ILE A 95 39.79 -22.55 3.38
N GLN A 96 39.41 -21.97 2.26
CA GLN A 96 39.92 -20.67 1.89
C GLN A 96 38.89 -19.56 2.23
N PRO A 97 39.35 -18.37 2.69
CA PRO A 97 38.50 -17.20 2.92
C PRO A 97 37.58 -16.87 1.74
N ILE A 98 36.32 -16.55 2.05
CA ILE A 98 35.38 -15.90 1.13
C ILE A 98 35.08 -14.51 1.69
N ASP A 99 35.35 -13.46 0.93
CA ASP A 99 35.31 -12.08 1.41
C ASP A 99 34.04 -11.34 0.94
N MET A 100 33.39 -11.86 -0.10
CA MET A 100 32.11 -11.38 -0.59
C MET A 100 31.17 -12.55 -0.88
N VAL A 101 29.89 -12.39 -0.55
CA VAL A 101 28.79 -13.29 -0.92
C VAL A 101 27.73 -12.46 -1.65
N VAL A 102 27.34 -12.89 -2.84
CA VAL A 102 26.35 -12.20 -3.69
C VAL A 102 25.23 -13.19 -3.98
N VAL A 103 24.09 -13.01 -3.33
CA VAL A 103 22.99 -13.99 -3.33
C VAL A 103 21.66 -13.27 -3.32
N ASN A 104 20.80 -13.55 -4.30
CA ASN A 104 19.37 -13.28 -4.22
C ASN A 104 18.61 -14.59 -4.28
N LEU A 105 17.44 -14.63 -3.64
CA LEU A 105 16.69 -15.85 -3.37
C LEU A 105 15.77 -16.22 -4.53
N TYR A 106 15.28 -17.46 -4.52
CA TYR A 106 14.27 -17.91 -5.49
C TYR A 106 13.00 -17.04 -5.35
N PRO A 107 12.31 -16.73 -6.47
CA PRO A 107 11.19 -15.82 -6.47
C PRO A 107 9.91 -16.48 -5.94
N PHE A 108 9.92 -16.93 -4.68
CA PHE A 108 8.83 -17.70 -4.06
C PHE A 108 7.46 -17.00 -4.21
N ALA A 109 7.42 -15.68 -3.96
CA ALA A 109 6.20 -14.87 -4.15
C ALA A 109 5.64 -14.96 -5.57
N GLN A 110 6.50 -14.92 -6.59
CA GLN A 110 6.08 -15.02 -7.99
C GLN A 110 5.61 -16.43 -8.33
N THR A 111 6.19 -17.46 -7.71
CA THR A 111 5.76 -18.85 -7.89
C THR A 111 4.36 -19.06 -7.33
N VAL A 112 4.10 -18.67 -6.08
CA VAL A 112 2.80 -18.90 -5.42
C VAL A 112 1.68 -17.99 -5.91
N ALA A 113 2.02 -16.88 -6.58
CA ALA A 113 1.04 -16.01 -7.25
C ALA A 113 0.46 -16.62 -8.54
N LYS A 114 1.04 -17.71 -9.07
CA LYS A 114 0.50 -18.39 -10.26
C LYS A 114 -0.77 -19.15 -9.90
N THR A 115 -1.81 -19.00 -10.71
CA THR A 115 -3.13 -19.62 -10.47
C THR A 115 -3.11 -21.15 -10.48
N ASP A 116 -2.12 -21.76 -11.14
CA ASP A 116 -1.90 -23.20 -11.26
C ASP A 116 -0.80 -23.74 -10.33
N CYS A 117 -0.28 -22.92 -9.41
CA CYS A 117 0.74 -23.35 -8.47
C CYS A 117 0.22 -24.47 -7.56
N THR A 118 0.84 -25.64 -7.64
CA THR A 118 0.56 -26.76 -6.73
C THR A 118 1.37 -26.62 -5.44
N LEU A 119 0.95 -27.36 -4.41
CA LEU A 119 1.72 -27.48 -3.17
C LEU A 119 3.16 -27.96 -3.44
N ALA A 120 3.34 -28.89 -4.38
CA ALA A 120 4.65 -29.40 -4.76
C ALA A 120 5.50 -28.30 -5.42
N ASP A 121 4.92 -27.50 -6.32
CA ASP A 121 5.63 -26.37 -6.95
C ASP A 121 6.09 -25.35 -5.91
N ALA A 122 5.24 -25.02 -4.94
CA ALA A 122 5.60 -24.12 -3.85
C ALA A 122 6.76 -24.69 -3.01
N VAL A 123 6.70 -25.97 -2.63
CA VAL A 123 7.73 -26.63 -1.82
C VAL A 123 9.08 -26.69 -2.55
N GLU A 124 9.10 -26.98 -3.86
CA GLU A 124 10.35 -27.00 -4.64
C GLU A 124 11.00 -25.62 -4.79
N ASN A 125 10.22 -24.55 -4.67
CA ASN A 125 10.71 -23.16 -4.78
C ASN A 125 11.17 -22.56 -3.44
N ILE A 126 11.21 -23.36 -2.37
CA ILE A 126 11.81 -22.96 -1.09
C ILE A 126 13.34 -23.11 -1.19
N ASP A 127 14.05 -21.99 -1.14
CA ASP A 127 15.50 -21.95 -1.15
C ASP A 127 16.06 -22.22 0.26
N ILE A 128 16.92 -23.23 0.38
CA ILE A 128 17.62 -23.57 1.62
C ILE A 128 19.04 -23.01 1.62
N GLY A 129 19.74 -23.14 0.50
CA GLY A 129 21.14 -22.75 0.36
C GLY A 129 21.33 -21.24 0.41
N GLY A 130 20.46 -20.50 -0.30
CA GLY A 130 20.45 -19.04 -0.36
C GLY A 130 20.35 -18.40 1.03
N PRO A 131 19.27 -18.62 1.80
CA PRO A 131 19.12 -18.02 3.13
C PRO A 131 20.24 -18.43 4.10
N THR A 132 20.74 -19.67 4.00
CA THR A 132 21.87 -20.13 4.82
C THR A 132 23.14 -19.32 4.52
N MET A 133 23.46 -19.12 3.24
CA MET A 133 24.61 -18.29 2.83
C MET A 133 24.44 -16.83 3.24
N VAL A 134 23.27 -16.24 2.98
CA VAL A 134 22.94 -14.85 3.33
C VAL A 134 23.14 -14.61 4.83
N ARG A 135 22.54 -15.44 5.69
CA ARG A 135 22.67 -15.34 7.14
C ARG A 135 24.11 -15.55 7.62
N SER A 136 24.84 -16.49 7.00
CA SER A 136 26.23 -16.75 7.37
C SER A 136 27.15 -15.56 7.07
N ALA A 137 26.97 -14.92 5.92
CA ALA A 137 27.73 -13.73 5.53
C ALA A 137 27.35 -12.51 6.37
N ALA A 138 26.05 -12.25 6.56
CA ALA A 138 25.56 -11.15 7.38
C ALA A 138 26.04 -11.25 8.85
N LYS A 139 26.03 -12.47 9.42
CA LYS A 139 26.60 -12.73 10.76
C LYS A 139 28.07 -12.34 10.84
N ASN A 140 28.85 -12.60 9.79
CA ASN A 140 30.28 -12.32 9.75
C ASN A 140 30.64 -11.01 9.01
N HIS A 141 29.75 -10.01 9.02
CA HIS A 141 29.94 -8.71 8.35
C HIS A 141 31.23 -7.96 8.74
N LYS A 142 31.83 -8.31 9.88
CA LYS A 142 33.15 -7.80 10.27
C LYS A 142 34.20 -8.07 9.19
N ASP A 143 34.13 -9.24 8.57
CA ASP A 143 35.12 -9.76 7.63
C ASP A 143 34.56 -10.05 6.22
N VAL A 144 33.24 -10.21 6.07
CA VAL A 144 32.59 -10.58 4.80
C VAL A 144 31.58 -9.52 4.35
N THR A 145 31.57 -9.22 3.06
CA THR A 145 30.55 -8.38 2.42
C THR A 145 29.41 -9.25 1.89
N ILE A 146 28.16 -8.95 2.24
CA ILE A 146 26.97 -9.61 1.68
C ILE A 146 26.27 -8.65 0.74
N VAL A 147 25.82 -9.12 -0.43
CA VAL A 147 25.01 -8.32 -1.37
C VAL A 147 23.81 -9.14 -1.79
N VAL A 148 22.60 -8.64 -1.49
CA VAL A 148 21.34 -9.35 -1.78
C VAL A 148 20.48 -8.66 -2.84
N ASN A 149 20.78 -7.41 -3.20
CA ASN A 149 20.03 -6.65 -4.19
C ASN A 149 20.93 -6.14 -5.32
N ALA A 150 20.46 -6.22 -6.57
CA ALA A 150 21.19 -5.72 -7.73
C ALA A 150 21.42 -4.19 -7.67
N LYS A 151 20.54 -3.43 -7.01
CA LYS A 151 20.68 -1.98 -6.82
C LYS A 151 21.95 -1.59 -6.04
N ASP A 152 22.53 -2.53 -5.29
CA ASP A 152 23.72 -2.30 -4.48
C ASP A 152 25.04 -2.51 -5.25
N TYR A 153 25.00 -3.11 -6.45
CA TYR A 153 26.21 -3.46 -7.21
C TYR A 153 27.10 -2.24 -7.49
N SER A 154 26.51 -1.14 -7.97
CA SER A 154 27.25 0.06 -8.32
C SER A 154 27.92 0.72 -7.11
N ARG A 155 27.21 0.84 -5.97
CA ARG A 155 27.78 1.43 -4.75
C ARG A 155 28.92 0.59 -4.18
N VAL A 156 28.79 -0.74 -4.25
CA VAL A 156 29.83 -1.67 -3.79
C VAL A 156 31.11 -1.52 -4.62
N ILE A 157 31.00 -1.52 -5.95
CA ILE A 157 32.17 -1.32 -6.83
C ILE A 157 32.83 0.04 -6.58
N ALA A 158 32.04 1.12 -6.51
CA ALA A 158 32.55 2.45 -6.28
C ALA A 158 33.30 2.57 -4.93
N GLU A 159 32.78 1.95 -3.87
CA GLU A 159 33.45 1.98 -2.57
C GLU A 159 34.70 1.07 -2.53
N MET A 160 34.71 -0.05 -3.25
CA MET A 160 35.92 -0.86 -3.44
C MET A 160 37.04 -0.06 -4.10
N ASP A 161 36.72 0.73 -5.13
CA ASP A 161 37.71 1.57 -5.83
C ASP A 161 38.29 2.66 -4.92
N ALA A 162 37.47 3.19 -4.01
CA ALA A 162 37.89 4.22 -3.07
C ALA A 162 38.72 3.68 -1.89
N ASN A 163 38.69 2.37 -1.60
CA ASN A 163 39.19 1.81 -0.35
C ASN A 163 40.07 0.56 -0.53
N GLU A 164 41.01 0.57 -1.47
CA GLU A 164 41.97 -0.54 -1.69
C GLU A 164 41.26 -1.91 -1.84
N ARG A 165 40.19 -1.94 -2.65
CA ARG A 165 39.33 -3.12 -2.89
C ARG A 165 38.58 -3.62 -1.66
N SER A 166 38.43 -2.79 -0.64
CA SER A 166 37.67 -3.09 0.58
C SER A 166 36.39 -2.27 0.63
N LEU A 167 35.48 -2.65 1.53
CA LEU A 167 34.44 -1.74 2.02
C LEU A 167 34.80 -1.23 3.42
N THR A 168 34.13 -0.18 3.87
CA THR A 168 34.13 0.22 5.27
C THR A 168 33.36 -0.79 6.12
N LEU A 169 33.61 -0.80 7.43
CA LEU A 169 32.83 -1.63 8.36
C LEU A 169 31.36 -1.19 8.40
N GLU A 170 31.12 0.12 8.27
CA GLU A 170 29.79 0.70 8.25
C GLU A 170 28.96 0.19 7.06
N THR A 171 29.52 0.22 5.84
CA THR A 171 28.83 -0.35 4.66
C THR A 171 28.61 -1.85 4.78
N ARG A 172 29.58 -2.62 5.30
CA ARG A 172 29.36 -4.06 5.52
C ARG A 172 28.25 -4.33 6.53
N PHE A 173 28.13 -3.49 7.56
CA PHE A 173 27.08 -3.61 8.56
C PHE A 173 25.70 -3.23 7.98
N ASP A 174 25.61 -2.15 7.20
CA ASP A 174 24.41 -1.76 6.45
C ASP A 174 23.91 -2.89 5.54
N LEU A 175 24.82 -3.45 4.73
CA LEU A 175 24.53 -4.58 3.85
C LEU A 175 24.09 -5.84 4.62
N ALA A 176 24.65 -6.07 5.82
CA ALA A 176 24.24 -7.17 6.68
C ALA A 176 22.84 -6.98 7.27
N ILE A 177 22.44 -5.74 7.59
CA ILE A 177 21.07 -5.41 7.98
C ILE A 177 20.13 -5.70 6.81
N ALA A 178 20.44 -5.20 5.61
CA ALA A 178 19.65 -5.46 4.41
C ALA A 178 19.50 -6.96 4.11
N ALA A 179 20.54 -7.75 4.37
CA ALA A 179 20.51 -9.21 4.26
C ALA A 179 19.53 -9.88 5.24
N PHE A 180 19.50 -9.44 6.51
CA PHE A 180 18.54 -9.95 7.49
C PHE A 180 17.10 -9.54 7.15
N GLU A 181 16.90 -8.28 6.73
CA GLU A 181 15.63 -7.78 6.23
C GLU A 181 15.11 -8.63 5.06
N HIS A 182 15.98 -8.94 4.09
CA HIS A 182 15.62 -9.78 2.93
C HIS A 182 15.19 -11.19 3.35
N THR A 183 15.91 -11.83 4.29
CA THR A 183 15.51 -13.16 4.79
C THR A 183 14.24 -13.12 5.63
N ALA A 184 13.99 -12.04 6.38
CA ALA A 184 12.75 -11.88 7.15
C ALA A 184 11.53 -11.75 6.24
N ALA A 185 11.63 -10.98 5.14
CA ALA A 185 10.61 -10.95 4.09
C ALA A 185 10.38 -12.36 3.53
N TYR A 186 11.46 -13.05 3.16
CA TYR A 186 11.40 -14.36 2.50
C TYR A 186 10.67 -15.41 3.35
N ASP A 187 11.10 -15.58 4.60
CA ASP A 187 10.47 -16.54 5.52
C ASP A 187 9.04 -16.14 5.86
N GLY A 188 8.76 -14.83 5.96
CA GLY A 188 7.41 -14.31 6.17
C GLY A 188 6.43 -14.65 5.04
N MET A 189 6.88 -14.57 3.78
CA MET A 189 6.08 -14.95 2.61
C MET A 189 5.76 -16.45 2.60
N ILE A 190 6.73 -17.30 2.93
CA ILE A 190 6.55 -18.75 3.08
C ILE A 190 5.54 -19.04 4.20
N ALA A 191 5.73 -18.43 5.38
CA ALA A 191 4.86 -18.62 6.53
C ALA A 191 3.42 -18.18 6.26
N ASN A 192 3.23 -17.07 5.54
CA ASN A 192 1.91 -16.62 5.12
C ASN A 192 1.27 -17.65 4.17
N TYR A 193 1.96 -18.07 3.11
CA TYR A 193 1.38 -18.97 2.10
C TYR A 193 0.98 -20.33 2.68
N PHE A 194 1.87 -21.02 3.39
CA PHE A 194 1.53 -22.31 3.99
C PHE A 194 0.61 -22.16 5.21
N GLY A 195 0.61 -20.99 5.85
CA GLY A 195 -0.22 -20.68 7.01
C GLY A 195 -1.70 -20.61 6.70
N THR A 196 -2.11 -20.44 5.44
CA THR A 196 -3.53 -20.49 5.02
C THR A 196 -4.03 -21.93 4.82
N MET A 197 -3.13 -22.92 4.82
CA MET A 197 -3.45 -24.33 4.53
C MET A 197 -3.62 -25.18 5.79
N VAL A 198 -3.53 -24.56 6.98
CA VAL A 198 -3.55 -25.23 8.28
C VAL A 198 -4.43 -24.45 9.25
N PRO A 199 -5.06 -25.14 10.22
CA PRO A 199 -5.92 -24.47 11.21
C PRO A 199 -5.13 -23.54 12.13
N SER A 200 -5.85 -22.65 12.80
CA SER A 200 -5.31 -21.70 13.77
C SER A 200 -4.64 -22.42 14.94
N TYR A 201 -3.71 -21.75 15.64
CA TYR A 201 -3.20 -22.25 16.91
C TYR A 201 -4.24 -22.02 18.03
N GLY A 202 -4.48 -23.05 18.85
CA GLY A 202 -5.32 -22.95 20.05
C GLY A 202 -6.66 -23.67 19.90
N ASP A 203 -7.53 -23.48 20.89
CA ASP A 203 -8.79 -24.22 21.01
C ASP A 203 -9.96 -23.55 20.27
N ASN A 204 -9.81 -22.29 19.86
CA ASN A 204 -10.83 -21.59 19.09
C ASN A 204 -10.58 -21.77 17.58
N THR A 205 -11.38 -22.64 16.97
CA THR A 205 -11.33 -22.97 15.53
C THR A 205 -12.53 -22.42 14.77
N GLU A 206 -13.27 -21.46 15.33
CA GLU A 206 -14.42 -20.85 14.68
C GLU A 206 -13.98 -20.16 13.37
N GLY A 207 -14.50 -20.63 12.24
CA GLY A 207 -14.19 -20.08 10.91
C GLY A 207 -12.90 -20.60 10.26
N ASP A 208 -12.16 -21.51 10.89
CA ASP A 208 -10.88 -22.02 10.35
C ASP A 208 -11.05 -22.74 8.99
N GLU A 209 -12.14 -23.48 8.80
CA GLU A 209 -12.37 -24.26 7.56
C GLU A 209 -12.54 -23.38 6.31
N GLU A 210 -12.98 -22.12 6.48
CA GLU A 210 -13.24 -21.17 5.41
C GLU A 210 -12.23 -20.00 5.37
N SER A 211 -11.29 -19.95 6.32
CA SER A 211 -10.36 -18.83 6.46
C SER A 211 -9.32 -18.78 5.35
N THR A 212 -9.19 -17.63 4.71
CA THR A 212 -8.12 -17.31 3.76
C THR A 212 -6.93 -16.60 4.41
N PHE A 213 -6.99 -16.36 5.72
CA PHE A 213 -5.95 -15.66 6.48
C PHE A 213 -4.91 -16.64 7.02
N PRO A 214 -3.62 -16.27 6.97
CA PRO A 214 -2.59 -17.15 7.47
C PRO A 214 -2.61 -17.24 8.99
N ARG A 215 -2.37 -18.42 9.54
CA ARG A 215 -2.23 -18.66 10.98
C ARG A 215 -1.25 -17.70 11.68
N THR A 216 -0.20 -17.27 10.98
CA THR A 216 0.69 -16.18 11.40
C THR A 216 0.76 -15.15 10.28
N PHE A 217 0.52 -13.89 10.61
CA PHE A 217 0.50 -12.81 9.63
C PHE A 217 1.82 -12.01 9.63
N ASN A 218 2.57 -12.08 8.53
CA ASN A 218 3.85 -11.42 8.36
C ASN A 218 3.76 -10.37 7.23
N GLN A 219 4.18 -9.13 7.50
CA GLN A 219 4.33 -8.11 6.48
C GLN A 219 5.55 -7.23 6.78
N GLN A 220 6.18 -6.73 5.73
CA GLN A 220 7.32 -5.83 5.83
C GLN A 220 7.06 -4.55 5.05
N PHE A 221 7.35 -3.43 5.70
CA PHE A 221 7.26 -2.11 5.11
C PHE A 221 8.60 -1.39 5.21
N ILE A 222 8.92 -0.59 4.20
CA ILE A 222 10.15 0.19 4.09
C ILE A 222 9.86 1.61 4.58
N LYS A 223 10.68 2.13 5.49
CA LYS A 223 10.52 3.49 5.98
C LYS A 223 10.76 4.49 4.85
N LYS A 224 9.75 5.28 4.51
CA LYS A 224 9.84 6.34 3.49
C LYS A 224 10.35 7.65 4.10
N GLN A 225 9.89 8.01 5.29
CA GLN A 225 10.33 9.24 5.98
C GLN A 225 9.92 9.24 7.47
N ASP A 226 10.68 9.97 8.30
CA ASP A 226 10.19 10.39 9.62
C ASP A 226 9.11 11.46 9.48
N MET A 227 8.07 11.36 10.31
CA MET A 227 7.07 12.42 10.43
C MET A 227 7.54 13.45 11.44
N ARG A 228 7.07 14.69 11.28
CA ARG A 228 7.30 15.74 12.28
C ARG A 228 6.75 15.37 13.66
N TYR A 229 5.61 14.70 13.68
CA TYR A 229 4.91 14.11 14.83
C TYR A 229 3.79 13.21 14.30
N GLY A 230 3.11 12.47 15.18
CA GLY A 230 1.95 11.63 14.89
C GLY A 230 0.68 12.43 14.67
N GLU A 231 -0.48 11.93 15.11
CA GLU A 231 -1.72 12.72 15.06
C GLU A 231 -1.62 14.00 15.89
N ASN A 232 -0.86 13.93 17.00
CA ASN A 232 -0.64 15.02 17.93
C ASN A 232 0.85 15.34 18.07
N SER A 233 1.17 16.59 18.39
CA SER A 233 2.54 17.13 18.42
C SER A 233 3.50 16.44 19.41
N HIS A 234 2.97 15.78 20.44
CA HIS A 234 3.74 15.06 21.46
C HIS A 234 4.02 13.60 21.10
N GLN A 235 3.48 13.11 19.97
CA GLN A 235 3.67 11.74 19.50
C GLN A 235 4.73 11.73 18.40
N SER A 236 5.71 10.84 18.47
CA SER A 236 6.63 10.58 17.34
C SER A 236 5.97 9.67 16.31
N ALA A 237 6.29 9.85 15.03
CA ALA A 237 5.77 8.99 13.97
C ALA A 237 6.73 8.89 12.77
N ALA A 238 6.52 7.88 11.94
CA ALA A 238 7.19 7.68 10.67
C ALA A 238 6.21 7.08 9.66
N PHE A 239 6.44 7.31 8.37
CA PHE A 239 5.65 6.75 7.28
C PHE A 239 6.43 5.64 6.60
N TYR A 240 5.79 4.49 6.45
CA TYR A 240 6.33 3.30 5.82
C TYR A 240 5.49 2.94 4.60
N VAL A 241 6.12 2.31 3.60
CA VAL A 241 5.49 1.91 2.34
C VAL A 241 5.84 0.47 1.99
N GLU A 242 5.01 -0.18 1.18
CA GLU A 242 5.35 -1.47 0.59
C GLU A 242 6.54 -1.34 -0.38
N GLU A 243 7.33 -2.41 -0.54
CA GLU A 243 8.44 -2.41 -1.49
C GLU A 243 7.96 -2.25 -2.94
N THR A 244 6.84 -2.90 -3.29
CA THR A 244 6.20 -2.80 -4.60
C THR A 244 4.71 -2.49 -4.45
N PRO A 245 4.32 -1.21 -4.32
CA PRO A 245 2.92 -0.82 -4.28
C PRO A 245 2.18 -1.28 -5.54
N GLN A 246 0.98 -1.85 -5.39
CA GLN A 246 0.20 -2.42 -6.51
C GLN A 246 -0.41 -1.37 -7.44
N GLU A 247 -0.72 -0.18 -6.93
CA GLU A 247 -1.34 0.91 -7.69
C GLU A 247 -0.86 2.28 -7.20
N ALA A 248 -1.16 3.33 -7.97
CA ALA A 248 -0.92 4.71 -7.58
C ALA A 248 -1.71 5.06 -6.30
N SER A 249 -1.05 5.64 -5.31
CA SER A 249 -1.61 5.92 -3.99
C SER A 249 -0.85 7.07 -3.31
N VAL A 250 -1.21 7.42 -2.08
CA VAL A 250 -0.41 8.36 -1.27
C VAL A 250 1.03 7.86 -1.06
N ALA A 251 1.23 6.53 -1.07
CA ALA A 251 2.55 5.92 -0.93
C ALA A 251 3.44 6.12 -2.16
N THR A 252 2.87 6.17 -3.37
CA THR A 252 3.61 6.43 -4.61
C THR A 252 3.77 7.92 -4.91
N ALA A 253 3.04 8.78 -4.19
CA ALA A 253 3.04 10.20 -4.45
C ALA A 253 4.42 10.86 -4.35
N ARG A 254 4.73 11.65 -5.39
CA ARG A 254 5.85 12.59 -5.44
C ARG A 254 5.35 13.95 -4.99
N GLN A 255 6.00 14.48 -3.96
CA GLN A 255 5.75 15.84 -3.51
C GLN A 255 6.51 16.83 -4.41
N ILE A 256 5.77 17.63 -5.19
CA ILE A 256 6.32 18.63 -6.10
C ILE A 256 6.74 19.89 -5.34
N GLN A 257 5.94 20.33 -4.36
CA GLN A 257 6.26 21.47 -3.51
C GLN A 257 5.61 21.39 -2.12
N GLY A 258 5.85 22.40 -1.29
CA GLY A 258 5.21 22.57 0.02
C GLY A 258 6.10 22.13 1.19
N LYS A 259 5.53 22.22 2.41
CA LYS A 259 6.18 21.72 3.63
C LYS A 259 6.20 20.21 3.66
N ALA A 260 7.03 19.60 4.51
CA ALA A 260 6.92 18.16 4.79
C ALA A 260 5.47 17.77 5.17
N LEU A 261 5.01 16.62 4.65
CA LEU A 261 3.71 16.04 4.98
C LEU A 261 3.68 15.65 6.46
N SER A 262 2.60 16.01 7.16
CA SER A 262 2.33 15.52 8.52
C SER A 262 1.62 14.16 8.48
N TYR A 263 1.54 13.49 9.63
CA TYR A 263 0.78 12.23 9.78
C TYR A 263 -0.67 12.38 9.29
N ASN A 264 -1.37 13.42 9.76
CA ASN A 264 -2.75 13.69 9.35
C ASN A 264 -2.85 14.06 7.87
N ASN A 265 -1.84 14.71 7.29
CA ASN A 265 -1.84 14.96 5.85
C ASN A 265 -1.82 13.65 5.07
N ILE A 266 -1.02 12.66 5.48
CA ILE A 266 -0.99 11.35 4.80
C ILE A 266 -2.37 10.67 4.91
N ALA A 267 -2.93 10.58 6.11
CA ALA A 267 -4.21 9.91 6.35
C ALA A 267 -5.38 10.58 5.61
N ASP A 268 -5.48 11.91 5.66
CA ASP A 268 -6.55 12.65 4.98
C ASP A 268 -6.36 12.62 3.45
N THR A 269 -5.12 12.60 2.95
CA THR A 269 -4.81 12.48 1.52
C THR A 269 -5.21 11.11 0.99
N ASP A 270 -4.93 10.04 1.75
CA ASP A 270 -5.36 8.68 1.43
C ASP A 270 -6.88 8.61 1.35
N ALA A 271 -7.60 9.12 2.36
CA ALA A 271 -9.06 9.15 2.35
C ALA A 271 -9.63 9.92 1.14
N ALA A 272 -9.05 11.07 0.79
CA ALA A 272 -9.48 11.87 -0.34
C ALA A 272 -9.22 11.18 -1.68
N LEU A 273 -8.02 10.60 -1.85
CA LEU A 273 -7.61 9.92 -3.06
C LEU A 273 -8.44 8.65 -3.30
N GLU A 274 -8.59 7.80 -2.28
CA GLU A 274 -9.36 6.57 -2.41
C GLU A 274 -10.85 6.85 -2.68
N CYS A 275 -11.40 7.94 -2.14
CA CYS A 275 -12.77 8.36 -2.46
C CYS A 275 -12.90 8.84 -3.91
N VAL A 276 -11.97 9.67 -4.42
CA VAL A 276 -12.08 10.20 -5.79
C VAL A 276 -11.89 9.12 -6.86
N LYS A 277 -11.21 8.02 -6.53
CA LYS A 277 -11.03 6.85 -7.39
C LYS A 277 -12.32 6.09 -7.72
N GLU A 278 -13.41 6.29 -6.97
CA GLU A 278 -14.70 5.62 -7.25
C GLU A 278 -15.47 6.22 -8.46
N PHE A 279 -14.95 7.31 -9.01
CA PHE A 279 -15.57 8.06 -10.10
C PHE A 279 -14.72 8.00 -11.37
N ALA A 280 -15.40 7.79 -12.51
CA ALA A 280 -14.76 7.78 -13.82
C ALA A 280 -14.84 9.16 -14.49
N GLU A 281 -15.92 9.89 -14.23
CA GLU A 281 -16.16 11.26 -14.64
C GLU A 281 -15.20 12.23 -13.93
N PRO A 282 -14.91 13.42 -14.49
CA PRO A 282 -14.11 14.43 -13.79
C PRO A 282 -14.69 14.71 -12.39
N ALA A 283 -13.90 14.41 -11.36
CA ALA A 283 -14.35 14.42 -9.98
C ALA A 283 -13.40 15.19 -9.08
N CYS A 284 -13.97 15.83 -8.06
CA CYS A 284 -13.26 16.48 -6.99
C CYS A 284 -13.79 16.00 -5.64
N VAL A 285 -12.88 15.61 -4.75
CA VAL A 285 -13.17 15.28 -3.35
C VAL A 285 -12.39 16.23 -2.44
N ILE A 286 -13.08 16.86 -1.50
CA ILE A 286 -12.51 17.70 -0.46
C ILE A 286 -12.71 17.00 0.89
N VAL A 287 -11.62 16.74 1.60
CA VAL A 287 -11.59 16.02 2.88
C VAL A 287 -11.02 16.87 3.99
N LYS A 288 -11.52 16.65 5.20
CA LYS A 288 -10.93 17.13 6.45
C LYS A 288 -11.13 16.08 7.55
N HIS A 289 -10.06 15.71 8.26
CA HIS A 289 -10.11 14.70 9.31
C HIS A 289 -10.70 13.36 8.82
N ALA A 290 -10.17 12.88 7.70
CA ALA A 290 -10.54 11.65 7.00
C ALA A 290 -12.03 11.51 6.63
N ASN A 291 -12.78 12.62 6.60
CA ASN A 291 -14.17 12.66 6.18
C ASN A 291 -14.34 13.60 4.98
N PRO A 292 -15.04 13.18 3.91
CA PRO A 292 -15.43 14.07 2.82
C PRO A 292 -16.34 15.19 3.35
N CYS A 293 -15.96 16.45 3.14
CA CYS A 293 -16.82 17.60 3.39
C CYS A 293 -17.50 18.10 2.12
N GLY A 294 -16.96 17.79 0.94
CA GLY A 294 -17.59 18.08 -0.35
C GLY A 294 -17.08 17.14 -1.44
N VAL A 295 -18.01 16.59 -2.23
CA VAL A 295 -17.71 15.72 -3.37
C VAL A 295 -18.60 16.14 -4.53
N ALA A 296 -18.04 16.23 -5.73
CA ALA A 296 -18.83 16.50 -6.92
C ALA A 296 -18.18 15.96 -8.20
N LEU A 297 -19.05 15.69 -9.18
CA LEU A 297 -18.67 15.48 -10.57
C LEU A 297 -18.87 16.77 -11.37
N GLY A 298 -18.19 16.89 -12.50
CA GLY A 298 -18.32 18.00 -13.44
C GLY A 298 -18.01 17.58 -14.87
N SER A 299 -18.26 18.48 -15.82
CA SER A 299 -17.81 18.31 -17.22
C SER A 299 -16.28 18.41 -17.36
N ASP A 300 -15.64 19.09 -16.41
CA ASP A 300 -14.20 19.15 -16.20
C ASP A 300 -13.87 19.24 -14.69
N ILE A 301 -12.59 19.17 -14.33
CA ILE A 301 -12.15 19.21 -12.93
C ILE A 301 -12.35 20.58 -12.27
N LEU A 302 -12.41 21.68 -13.04
CA LEU A 302 -12.68 23.01 -12.51
C LEU A 302 -14.14 23.12 -12.06
N GLU A 303 -15.07 22.64 -12.88
CA GLU A 303 -16.48 22.56 -12.54
C GLU A 303 -16.68 21.63 -11.34
N ALA A 304 -16.07 20.45 -11.35
CA ALA A 304 -16.12 19.51 -10.22
C ALA A 304 -15.61 20.16 -8.93
N TYR A 305 -14.48 20.87 -8.95
CA TYR A 305 -13.97 21.62 -7.81
C TYR A 305 -14.96 22.68 -7.32
N ASN A 306 -15.47 23.50 -8.25
CA ASN A 306 -16.39 24.58 -7.90
C ASN A 306 -17.66 24.07 -7.23
N ARG A 307 -18.16 22.91 -7.65
CA ARG A 307 -19.33 22.24 -7.09
C ARG A 307 -19.01 21.60 -5.73
N ALA A 308 -17.93 20.82 -5.63
CA ALA A 308 -17.52 20.20 -4.37
C ALA A 308 -17.25 21.24 -3.27
N TYR A 309 -16.65 22.37 -3.63
CA TYR A 309 -16.42 23.47 -2.70
C TYR A 309 -17.73 24.07 -2.15
N GLN A 310 -18.80 24.13 -2.94
CA GLN A 310 -20.08 24.70 -2.52
C GLN A 310 -20.79 23.88 -1.44
N THR A 311 -20.50 22.59 -1.30
CA THR A 311 -21.12 21.73 -0.27
C THR A 311 -20.88 22.26 1.14
N ASP A 312 -19.64 22.63 1.44
CA ASP A 312 -19.22 23.09 2.77
C ASP A 312 -17.92 23.92 2.71
N PRO A 313 -18.00 25.17 2.20
CA PRO A 313 -16.88 26.11 2.17
C PRO A 313 -16.19 26.27 3.53
N THR A 314 -16.96 26.25 4.61
CA THR A 314 -16.47 26.42 5.98
C THR A 314 -15.52 25.29 6.38
N SER A 315 -15.91 24.04 6.13
CA SER A 315 -15.05 22.88 6.42
C SER A 315 -13.94 22.70 5.39
N ALA A 316 -14.14 23.12 4.13
CA ALA A 316 -13.13 23.04 3.08
C ALA A 316 -11.85 23.84 3.41
N PHE A 317 -11.95 24.88 4.25
CA PHE A 317 -10.81 25.66 4.67
C PHE A 317 -9.77 24.81 5.42
N GLY A 318 -8.56 24.76 4.88
CA GLY A 318 -7.46 23.92 5.37
C GLY A 318 -7.67 22.42 5.10
N GLY A 319 -8.59 22.08 4.19
CA GLY A 319 -8.82 20.71 3.76
C GLY A 319 -7.76 20.18 2.80
N ILE A 320 -8.00 18.96 2.34
CA ILE A 320 -7.23 18.27 1.31
C ILE A 320 -8.11 18.05 0.10
N ILE A 321 -7.58 18.36 -1.08
CA ILE A 321 -8.32 18.30 -2.34
C ILE A 321 -7.71 17.20 -3.22
N ALA A 322 -8.53 16.26 -3.67
CA ALA A 322 -8.15 15.19 -4.57
C ALA A 322 -8.93 15.26 -5.88
N PHE A 323 -8.22 15.02 -6.99
CA PHE A 323 -8.78 14.89 -8.34
C PHE A 323 -8.46 13.53 -8.93
N ASN A 324 -9.35 13.01 -9.78
CA ASN A 324 -9.11 11.77 -10.55
C ASN A 324 -8.52 12.02 -11.95
N GLN A 325 -8.26 13.27 -12.32
CA GLN A 325 -7.65 13.65 -13.61
C GLN A 325 -6.50 14.66 -13.40
N GLU A 326 -5.77 14.97 -14.47
CA GLU A 326 -4.65 15.90 -14.44
C GLU A 326 -5.05 17.29 -13.92
N LEU A 327 -4.30 17.82 -12.96
CA LEU A 327 -4.51 19.18 -12.46
C LEU A 327 -4.02 20.24 -13.46
N ASP A 328 -4.96 21.00 -14.01
CA ASP A 328 -4.69 22.14 -14.89
C ASP A 328 -4.49 23.48 -14.14
N ALA A 329 -3.99 24.47 -14.84
CA ALA A 329 -3.70 25.80 -14.28
C ALA A 329 -4.95 26.60 -13.88
N ALA A 330 -6.08 26.40 -14.56
CA ALA A 330 -7.31 27.14 -14.28
C ALA A 330 -7.91 26.68 -12.95
N THR A 331 -7.97 25.36 -12.74
CA THR A 331 -8.38 24.70 -11.50
C THR A 331 -7.42 25.06 -10.37
N ALA A 332 -6.11 24.96 -10.60
CA ALA A 332 -5.11 25.37 -9.61
C ALA A 332 -5.29 26.84 -9.18
N SER A 333 -5.58 27.74 -10.12
CA SER A 333 -5.78 29.17 -9.84
C SER A 333 -7.02 29.38 -8.96
N ALA A 334 -8.13 28.75 -9.34
CA ALA A 334 -9.38 28.81 -8.58
C ALA A 334 -9.21 28.29 -7.13
N ILE A 335 -8.37 27.29 -6.90
CA ILE A 335 -8.08 26.77 -5.56
C ILE A 335 -7.30 27.81 -4.74
N VAL A 336 -6.15 28.25 -5.26
CA VAL A 336 -5.21 29.08 -4.48
C VAL A 336 -5.70 30.52 -4.24
N GLU A 337 -6.57 31.02 -5.10
CA GLU A 337 -7.22 32.33 -4.94
C GLU A 337 -8.34 32.30 -3.89
N ARG A 338 -9.06 31.17 -3.80
CA ARG A 338 -10.28 31.09 -2.99
C ARG A 338 -10.00 30.83 -1.51
N GLN A 339 -9.09 29.92 -1.19
CA GLN A 339 -8.90 29.49 0.20
C GLN A 339 -7.49 28.98 0.52
N PHE A 340 -7.25 28.81 1.83
CA PHE A 340 -6.12 28.03 2.29
C PHE A 340 -6.44 26.52 2.12
N VAL A 341 -5.51 25.78 1.54
CA VAL A 341 -5.56 24.33 1.37
C VAL A 341 -4.25 23.73 1.90
N GLU A 342 -4.32 22.58 2.57
CA GLU A 342 -3.13 21.91 3.11
C GLU A 342 -2.41 21.08 2.03
N VAL A 343 -3.18 20.30 1.27
CA VAL A 343 -2.69 19.37 0.25
C VAL A 343 -3.61 19.38 -0.99
N ILE A 344 -3.01 19.34 -2.17
CA ILE A 344 -3.69 19.05 -3.44
C ILE A 344 -3.02 17.80 -4.03
N ILE A 345 -3.81 16.80 -4.40
CA ILE A 345 -3.32 15.55 -5.01
C ILE A 345 -4.08 15.25 -6.32
N ALA A 346 -3.33 14.85 -7.34
CA ALA A 346 -3.85 14.44 -8.64
C ALA A 346 -2.96 13.34 -9.26
N PRO A 347 -3.47 12.53 -10.21
CA PRO A 347 -2.66 11.55 -10.92
C PRO A 347 -1.50 12.19 -11.68
N LYS A 348 -1.73 13.37 -12.27
CA LYS A 348 -0.75 14.19 -13.00
C LYS A 348 -0.94 15.65 -12.64
N VAL A 349 0.13 16.43 -12.73
CA VAL A 349 0.09 17.88 -12.53
C VAL A 349 0.76 18.60 -13.70
N SER A 350 0.00 19.44 -14.40
CA SER A 350 0.54 20.23 -15.50
C SER A 350 1.62 21.21 -15.03
N ALA A 351 2.59 21.52 -15.91
CA ALA A 351 3.65 22.48 -15.59
C ALA A 351 3.10 23.86 -15.20
N GLN A 352 2.03 24.31 -15.87
CA GLN A 352 1.37 25.57 -15.60
C GLN A 352 0.63 25.55 -14.24
N ALA A 353 0.05 24.42 -13.84
CA ALA A 353 -0.51 24.30 -12.49
C ALA A 353 0.58 24.40 -11.42
N ILE A 354 1.75 23.79 -11.62
CA ILE A 354 2.88 23.91 -10.68
C ILE A 354 3.26 25.38 -10.47
N GLU A 355 3.36 26.17 -11.54
CA GLU A 355 3.67 27.61 -11.47
C GLU A 355 2.62 28.39 -10.67
N VAL A 356 1.33 28.09 -10.89
CA VAL A 356 0.23 28.73 -10.16
C VAL A 356 0.29 28.40 -8.67
N VAL A 357 0.41 27.13 -8.30
CA VAL A 357 0.42 26.74 -6.88
C VAL A 357 1.70 27.22 -6.17
N ALA A 358 2.79 27.48 -6.89
CA ALA A 358 4.03 28.03 -6.33
C ALA A 358 3.84 29.41 -5.65
N ALA A 359 2.77 30.14 -5.99
CA ALA A 359 2.38 31.37 -5.30
C ALA A 359 2.05 31.14 -3.80
N LYS A 360 1.67 29.91 -3.42
CA LYS A 360 1.37 29.51 -2.04
C LYS A 360 2.37 28.47 -1.54
N LYS A 361 3.58 28.92 -1.20
CA LYS A 361 4.74 28.08 -0.80
C LYS A 361 4.50 26.96 0.22
N ASN A 362 3.45 27.06 1.04
CA ASN A 362 3.15 26.07 2.07
C ASN A 362 2.23 24.94 1.60
N VAL A 363 1.51 25.12 0.49
CA VAL A 363 0.59 24.13 -0.07
C VAL A 363 1.41 22.95 -0.58
N ARG A 364 1.01 21.74 -0.18
CA ARG A 364 1.66 20.51 -0.62
C ARG A 364 0.98 20.05 -1.91
N LEU A 365 1.73 20.08 -3.00
CA LEU A 365 1.25 19.64 -4.31
C LEU A 365 1.82 18.26 -4.59
N LEU A 366 0.94 17.28 -4.75
CA LEU A 366 1.30 15.87 -4.91
C LEU A 366 0.85 15.34 -6.27
N GLU A 367 1.74 14.58 -6.90
CA GLU A 367 1.47 13.80 -8.10
C GLU A 367 1.59 12.32 -7.75
N CYS A 368 0.50 11.56 -7.81
CA CYS A 368 0.48 10.15 -7.37
C CYS A 368 0.72 9.12 -8.48
N GLY A 369 0.56 9.52 -9.74
CA GLY A 369 0.54 8.62 -10.89
C GLY A 369 -0.87 8.15 -11.23
N GLU A 370 -1.00 7.50 -12.38
CA GLU A 370 -2.26 6.98 -12.88
C GLU A 370 -2.58 5.59 -12.31
N TRP A 371 -3.86 5.25 -12.21
CA TRP A 371 -4.35 3.96 -11.74
C TRP A 371 -5.34 3.36 -12.73
N SER A 372 -5.38 2.04 -12.79
CA SER A 372 -6.27 1.29 -13.70
C SER A 372 -6.88 0.03 -13.07
N SER A 373 -6.47 -0.33 -11.85
CA SER A 373 -6.87 -1.54 -11.16
C SER A 373 -7.05 -1.24 -9.68
N LYS A 374 -7.90 -2.03 -9.00
CA LYS A 374 -8.05 -1.97 -7.55
C LYS A 374 -6.98 -2.84 -6.88
N THR A 375 -6.47 -2.41 -5.73
CA THR A 375 -5.60 -3.24 -4.89
C THR A 375 -6.27 -4.54 -4.45
N THR A 376 -5.46 -5.55 -4.14
CA THR A 376 -5.88 -6.81 -3.48
C THR A 376 -5.34 -6.93 -2.05
N GLY A 377 -4.71 -5.87 -1.53
CA GLY A 377 -4.14 -5.85 -0.19
C GLY A 377 -5.19 -5.80 0.92
N PHE A 378 -4.75 -6.06 2.15
CA PHE A 378 -5.59 -5.99 3.34
C PHE A 378 -5.69 -4.58 3.91
N ASP A 379 -6.81 -4.31 4.59
CA ASP A 379 -6.96 -3.21 5.53
C ASP A 379 -6.65 -3.70 6.96
N MET A 380 -5.96 -2.87 7.72
CA MET A 380 -5.33 -3.27 8.98
C MET A 380 -5.56 -2.25 10.07
N LYS A 381 -6.10 -2.70 11.21
CA LYS A 381 -6.35 -1.86 12.37
C LYS A 381 -5.66 -2.40 13.61
N ARG A 382 -4.78 -1.60 14.19
CA ARG A 382 -4.16 -1.90 15.48
C ARG A 382 -5.18 -1.82 16.60
N VAL A 383 -5.14 -2.81 17.48
CA VAL A 383 -5.81 -2.79 18.80
C VAL A 383 -4.74 -2.97 19.87
N ASN A 384 -5.05 -2.68 21.13
CA ASN A 384 -4.05 -2.84 22.20
C ASN A 384 -3.63 -4.32 22.30
N GLY A 385 -2.35 -4.59 22.09
CA GLY A 385 -1.79 -5.95 22.08
C GLY A 385 -2.12 -6.79 20.85
N GLY A 386 -2.84 -6.28 19.83
CA GLY A 386 -3.29 -7.08 18.70
C GLY A 386 -3.42 -6.33 17.36
N LEU A 387 -3.87 -7.06 16.34
CA LEU A 387 -4.09 -6.56 14.98
C LEU A 387 -5.38 -7.18 14.42
N LEU A 388 -6.28 -6.34 13.91
CA LEU A 388 -7.40 -6.76 13.08
C LEU A 388 -6.97 -6.63 11.62
N VAL A 389 -7.22 -7.67 10.82
CA VAL A 389 -6.91 -7.72 9.39
C VAL A 389 -8.19 -8.07 8.65
N GLN A 390 -8.51 -7.33 7.60
CA GLN A 390 -9.68 -7.57 6.76
C GLN A 390 -9.35 -7.27 5.30
N GLU A 391 -10.17 -7.78 4.38
CA GLU A 391 -10.12 -7.34 2.98
C GLU A 391 -10.52 -5.86 2.88
N ARG A 392 -10.02 -5.18 1.84
CA ARG A 392 -10.47 -3.82 1.53
C ARG A 392 -11.92 -3.84 1.04
N ASP A 393 -12.68 -2.85 1.48
CA ASP A 393 -14.04 -2.65 0.97
C ASP A 393 -14.01 -2.15 -0.47
N HIS A 394 -14.05 -3.09 -1.42
CA HIS A 394 -14.18 -2.82 -2.85
C HIS A 394 -15.61 -3.01 -3.38
N GLY A 395 -16.54 -3.42 -2.50
CA GLY A 395 -17.93 -3.63 -2.83
C GLY A 395 -18.57 -2.36 -3.40
N MET A 396 -19.41 -2.54 -4.42
CA MET A 396 -20.23 -1.49 -5.01
C MET A 396 -21.42 -2.14 -5.71
N VAL A 397 -22.55 -1.43 -5.76
CA VAL A 397 -23.75 -1.85 -6.46
C VAL A 397 -23.92 -1.08 -7.76
N SER A 398 -24.43 -1.76 -8.78
CA SER A 398 -24.90 -1.18 -10.04
C SER A 398 -26.42 -0.98 -10.00
N ALA A 399 -26.99 -0.31 -11.02
CA ALA A 399 -28.43 -0.10 -11.11
C ALA A 399 -29.23 -1.42 -11.12
N ASP A 400 -28.66 -2.49 -11.69
CA ASP A 400 -29.30 -3.80 -11.80
C ASP A 400 -29.35 -4.56 -10.46
N ASP A 401 -28.50 -4.18 -9.51
CA ASP A 401 -28.47 -4.77 -8.17
C ASP A 401 -29.50 -4.13 -7.22
N LEU A 402 -30.08 -2.98 -7.61
CA LEU A 402 -30.94 -2.17 -6.77
C LEU A 402 -32.37 -2.72 -6.73
N LYS A 403 -32.95 -2.77 -5.53
CA LYS A 403 -34.36 -3.10 -5.33
C LYS A 403 -35.14 -1.89 -4.84
N VAL A 404 -36.05 -1.37 -5.66
CA VAL A 404 -37.02 -0.36 -5.22
C VAL A 404 -38.08 -1.04 -4.38
N VAL A 405 -38.20 -0.66 -3.10
CA VAL A 405 -39.10 -1.31 -2.12
C VAL A 405 -40.32 -0.47 -1.77
N SER A 406 -40.30 0.83 -2.06
CA SER A 406 -41.46 1.73 -1.93
C SER A 406 -42.41 1.64 -3.14
N LYS A 407 -43.62 2.18 -2.99
CA LYS A 407 -44.60 2.34 -4.08
C LYS A 407 -44.13 3.32 -5.15
N ARG A 408 -43.57 4.47 -4.73
CA ARG A 408 -43.01 5.46 -5.67
C ARG A 408 -41.72 4.91 -6.27
N GLN A 409 -41.62 4.97 -7.59
CA GLN A 409 -40.38 4.70 -8.32
C GLN A 409 -39.51 5.95 -8.36
N PRO A 410 -38.17 5.83 -8.24
CA PRO A 410 -37.27 6.95 -8.43
C PRO A 410 -37.30 7.41 -9.90
N THR A 411 -37.01 8.68 -10.14
CA THR A 411 -36.71 9.16 -11.50
C THR A 411 -35.31 8.70 -11.92
N GLU A 412 -34.98 8.81 -13.22
CA GLU A 412 -33.63 8.51 -13.72
C GLU A 412 -32.56 9.38 -13.03
N GLU A 413 -32.85 10.67 -12.82
CA GLU A 413 -31.98 11.60 -12.10
C GLU A 413 -31.80 11.19 -10.63
N GLU A 414 -32.89 10.83 -9.94
CA GLU A 414 -32.83 10.36 -8.54
C GLU A 414 -32.04 9.05 -8.41
N LEU A 415 -32.16 8.14 -9.39
CA LEU A 415 -31.42 6.89 -9.39
C LEU A 415 -29.92 7.13 -9.60
N LYS A 416 -29.56 8.02 -10.53
CA LYS A 416 -28.18 8.44 -10.78
C LYS A 416 -27.57 9.09 -9.53
N ASP A 417 -28.28 10.05 -8.94
CA ASP A 417 -27.86 10.73 -7.72
C ASP A 417 -27.75 9.74 -6.55
N ALA A 418 -28.65 8.75 -6.45
CA ALA A 418 -28.59 7.75 -5.39
C ALA A 418 -27.32 6.89 -5.49
N LEU A 419 -26.92 6.47 -6.69
CA LEU A 419 -25.67 5.74 -6.92
C LEU A 419 -24.43 6.61 -6.61
N PHE A 420 -24.44 7.88 -7.03
CA PHE A 420 -23.38 8.84 -6.64
C PHE A 420 -23.30 8.97 -5.12
N CYS A 421 -24.44 9.20 -4.46
CA CYS A 421 -24.54 9.38 -3.01
C CYS A 421 -24.08 8.13 -2.24
N TRP A 422 -24.40 6.94 -2.77
CA TRP A 422 -23.96 5.65 -2.23
C TRP A 422 -22.43 5.50 -2.25
N LYS A 423 -21.79 5.84 -3.38
CA LYS A 423 -20.32 5.85 -3.50
C LYS A 423 -19.67 6.78 -2.47
N VAL A 424 -20.24 7.97 -2.26
CA VAL A 424 -19.73 8.92 -1.25
C VAL A 424 -19.91 8.37 0.17
N ALA A 425 -21.08 7.81 0.49
CA ALA A 425 -21.40 7.31 1.83
C ALA A 425 -20.40 6.25 2.32
N LYS A 426 -19.87 5.42 1.41
CA LYS A 426 -18.82 4.43 1.69
C LYS A 426 -17.53 5.03 2.31
N TYR A 427 -17.25 6.31 2.03
CA TYR A 427 -16.03 7.00 2.50
C TYR A 427 -16.27 7.93 3.68
N VAL A 428 -17.51 8.05 4.15
CA VAL A 428 -17.86 8.86 5.33
C VAL A 428 -17.84 7.97 6.56
N LYS A 429 -17.24 8.43 7.67
CA LYS A 429 -17.20 7.64 8.91
C LYS A 429 -18.61 7.40 9.46
N SER A 430 -18.83 6.22 9.99
CA SER A 430 -20.14 5.74 10.42
C SER A 430 -20.61 6.29 11.78
N ASN A 431 -21.92 6.44 12.01
CA ASN A 431 -23.00 6.26 11.04
C ASN A 431 -23.01 7.44 10.04
N ALA A 432 -22.96 7.12 8.75
CA ALA A 432 -22.93 8.12 7.69
C ALA A 432 -24.32 8.36 7.09
N ILE A 433 -24.68 9.64 6.94
CA ILE A 433 -25.80 10.09 6.11
C ILE A 433 -25.27 11.15 5.14
N VAL A 434 -25.53 10.94 3.85
CA VAL A 434 -25.12 11.85 2.77
C VAL A 434 -26.36 12.30 2.03
N TYR A 435 -26.49 13.60 1.80
CA TYR A 435 -27.46 14.18 0.88
C TYR A 435 -26.76 14.56 -0.41
N ALA A 436 -27.38 14.29 -1.55
CA ALA A 436 -26.84 14.65 -2.85
C ALA A 436 -27.93 15.08 -3.84
N LYS A 437 -27.53 15.88 -4.82
CA LYS A 437 -28.37 16.26 -5.97
C LYS A 437 -27.50 16.69 -7.14
N GLY A 438 -27.80 16.19 -8.34
CA GLY A 438 -27.06 16.46 -9.56
C GLY A 438 -25.57 16.13 -9.42
N ASP A 439 -25.21 14.92 -8.99
CA ASP A 439 -23.81 14.49 -8.82
C ASP A 439 -22.95 15.39 -7.90
N MET A 440 -23.57 16.04 -6.91
CA MET A 440 -22.91 16.89 -5.92
C MET A 440 -23.47 16.61 -4.53
N THR A 441 -22.61 16.53 -3.53
CA THR A 441 -23.04 16.47 -2.14
C THR A 441 -23.69 17.78 -1.71
N ILE A 442 -24.79 17.69 -0.96
CA ILE A 442 -25.54 18.82 -0.42
C ILE A 442 -25.34 18.95 1.09
N GLY A 443 -25.16 17.82 1.78
CA GLY A 443 -24.92 17.81 3.22
C GLY A 443 -24.37 16.45 3.65
N VAL A 444 -23.44 16.45 4.59
CA VAL A 444 -22.76 15.24 5.07
C VAL A 444 -22.80 15.18 6.59
N GLY A 445 -23.48 14.16 7.13
CA GLY A 445 -23.51 13.82 8.54
C GLY A 445 -22.58 12.65 8.82
N ALA A 446 -21.40 12.93 9.36
CA ALA A 446 -20.35 11.95 9.59
C ALA A 446 -20.19 11.58 11.07
N GLY A 447 -19.87 10.31 11.34
CA GLY A 447 -19.27 9.86 12.59
C GLY A 447 -20.20 9.87 13.82
N GLN A 448 -21.52 9.85 13.63
CA GLN A 448 -22.43 9.89 14.78
C GLN A 448 -22.81 8.49 15.26
N MET A 449 -22.90 8.33 16.57
CA MET A 449 -23.40 7.11 17.22
C MET A 449 -24.89 6.86 16.89
N SER A 450 -25.64 7.92 16.57
CA SER A 450 -27.05 7.85 16.22
C SER A 450 -27.30 8.30 14.78
N ARG A 451 -27.89 7.40 13.98
CA ARG A 451 -28.16 7.63 12.54
C ARG A 451 -29.10 8.83 12.29
N VAL A 452 -30.11 9.01 13.14
CA VAL A 452 -31.01 10.18 13.03
C VAL A 452 -30.28 11.50 13.27
N TYR A 453 -29.24 11.51 14.11
CA TYR A 453 -28.41 12.71 14.29
C TYR A 453 -27.51 12.97 13.08
N SER A 454 -26.97 11.94 12.43
CA SER A 454 -26.27 12.12 11.15
C SER A 454 -27.18 12.78 10.12
N ALA A 455 -28.43 12.33 9.99
CA ALA A 455 -29.40 12.94 9.07
C ALA A 455 -29.71 14.41 9.42
N LYS A 456 -29.90 14.71 10.71
CA LYS A 456 -30.11 16.10 11.17
C LYS A 456 -28.90 16.99 10.88
N ILE A 457 -27.68 16.52 11.15
CA ILE A 457 -26.45 17.28 10.91
C ILE A 457 -26.26 17.53 9.41
N ALA A 458 -26.52 16.54 8.55
CA ALA A 458 -26.45 16.75 7.10
C ALA A 458 -27.38 17.89 6.64
N GLY A 459 -28.60 17.94 7.18
CA GLY A 459 -29.56 19.02 6.89
C GLY A 459 -29.16 20.38 7.45
N ILE A 460 -28.63 20.42 8.68
CA ILE A 460 -28.13 21.66 9.30
C ILE A 460 -27.00 22.25 8.45
N LYS A 461 -26.02 21.43 8.07
CA LYS A 461 -24.88 21.88 7.25
C LYS A 461 -25.32 22.42 5.89
N ALA A 462 -26.24 21.72 5.21
CA ALA A 462 -26.79 22.20 3.95
C ALA A 462 -27.46 23.57 4.12
N ALA A 463 -28.25 23.77 5.19
CA ALA A 463 -28.92 25.02 5.47
C ALA A 463 -27.95 26.16 5.83
N ASP A 464 -26.90 25.88 6.61
CA ASP A 464 -25.87 26.85 6.99
C ASP A 464 -25.13 27.41 5.76
N GLU A 465 -24.95 26.58 4.73
CA GLU A 465 -24.31 26.95 3.46
C GLU A 465 -25.32 27.41 2.39
N GLY A 466 -26.60 27.57 2.75
CA GLY A 466 -27.65 28.07 1.86
C GLY A 466 -28.05 27.12 0.73
N LEU A 467 -27.76 25.82 0.86
CA LEU A 467 -28.10 24.80 -0.12
C LEU A 467 -29.51 24.24 0.10
N GLN A 468 -30.22 24.03 -1.00
CA GLN A 468 -31.60 23.51 -0.97
C GLN A 468 -31.60 21.98 -0.85
N VAL A 469 -32.13 21.46 0.27
CA VAL A 469 -32.31 20.01 0.49
C VAL A 469 -33.52 19.44 -0.24
N GLU A 470 -34.52 20.27 -0.55
CA GLU A 470 -35.73 19.81 -1.24
C GLU A 470 -35.43 19.20 -2.61
N GLY A 471 -35.92 17.98 -2.83
CA GLY A 471 -35.68 17.21 -4.06
C GLY A 471 -34.34 16.47 -4.08
N CYS A 472 -33.57 16.48 -2.99
CA CYS A 472 -32.32 15.70 -2.91
C CYS A 472 -32.59 14.22 -2.65
N VAL A 473 -31.55 13.41 -2.88
CA VAL A 473 -31.49 12.01 -2.46
C VAL A 473 -30.68 11.88 -1.17
N MET A 474 -30.95 10.83 -0.39
CA MET A 474 -30.21 10.50 0.83
C MET A 474 -29.62 9.09 0.74
N ALA A 475 -28.33 8.93 1.04
CA ALA A 475 -27.70 7.64 1.26
C ALA A 475 -27.41 7.40 2.75
N SER A 476 -27.54 6.14 3.17
CA SER A 476 -27.26 5.69 4.52
C SER A 476 -26.39 4.44 4.50
N ASP A 477 -25.17 4.51 5.05
CA ASP A 477 -24.16 3.42 4.99
C ASP A 477 -24.63 2.06 5.55
N ALA A 478 -25.61 2.09 6.44
CA ALA A 478 -26.30 0.96 7.03
C ALA A 478 -27.80 1.23 7.13
N PHE A 479 -28.57 0.20 7.48
CA PHE A 479 -30.03 0.27 7.51
C PHE A 479 -30.56 1.27 8.54
N PHE A 480 -31.77 1.79 8.31
CA PHE A 480 -32.50 2.56 9.31
C PHE A 480 -33.15 1.62 10.35
N PRO A 481 -32.82 1.74 11.64
CA PRO A 481 -33.40 0.86 12.66
C PRO A 481 -34.85 1.22 13.01
N PHE A 482 -35.27 2.47 12.76
CA PHE A 482 -36.60 2.99 13.08
C PHE A 482 -37.05 3.97 11.98
N ARG A 483 -38.36 4.24 11.90
CA ARG A 483 -38.94 5.17 10.91
C ARG A 483 -38.54 6.64 11.10
N ASP A 484 -38.06 7.02 12.29
CA ASP A 484 -37.71 8.39 12.65
C ASP A 484 -36.68 9.04 11.69
N GLY A 485 -35.73 8.26 11.18
CA GLY A 485 -34.78 8.70 10.15
C GLY A 485 -35.46 9.06 8.83
N ILE A 486 -36.49 8.32 8.42
CA ILE A 486 -37.25 8.58 7.20
C ILE A 486 -38.19 9.77 7.39
N ASP A 487 -38.88 9.84 8.54
CA ASP A 487 -39.73 10.98 8.86
C ASP A 487 -38.92 12.29 8.89
N ALA A 488 -37.69 12.26 9.44
CA ALA A 488 -36.78 13.41 9.43
C ALA A 488 -36.30 13.77 8.01
N ALA A 489 -35.99 12.77 7.18
CA ALA A 489 -35.60 12.99 5.79
C ALA A 489 -36.75 13.61 4.96
N ALA A 490 -37.98 13.13 5.15
CA ALA A 490 -39.17 13.69 4.53
C ALA A 490 -39.40 15.14 4.94
N GLN A 491 -39.25 15.46 6.23
CA GLN A 491 -39.36 16.83 6.75
C GLN A 491 -38.32 17.77 6.12
N ALA A 492 -37.13 17.25 5.82
CA ALA A 492 -36.08 18.01 5.12
C ALA A 492 -36.31 18.14 3.60
N GLY A 493 -37.31 17.43 3.04
CA GLY A 493 -37.66 17.49 1.62
C GLY A 493 -36.93 16.48 0.73
N ILE A 494 -36.30 15.45 1.31
CA ILE A 494 -35.68 14.35 0.55
C ILE A 494 -36.76 13.59 -0.24
N LYS A 495 -36.44 13.19 -1.48
CA LYS A 495 -37.38 12.46 -2.36
C LYS A 495 -37.01 11.00 -2.61
N CYS A 496 -35.74 10.65 -2.47
CA CYS A 496 -35.26 9.30 -2.67
C CYS A 496 -34.27 8.91 -1.56
N VAL A 497 -34.36 7.68 -1.05
CA VAL A 497 -33.44 7.13 -0.06
C VAL A 497 -32.83 5.84 -0.58
N ILE A 498 -31.50 5.72 -0.50
CA ILE A 498 -30.77 4.48 -0.75
C ILE A 498 -30.12 3.98 0.53
N GLN A 499 -30.36 2.71 0.85
CA GLN A 499 -29.84 2.06 2.05
C GLN A 499 -29.70 0.54 1.83
N PRO A 500 -29.09 -0.22 2.76
CA PRO A 500 -28.91 -1.66 2.56
C PRO A 500 -30.18 -2.48 2.75
N GLY A 501 -31.08 -2.04 3.64
CA GLY A 501 -32.13 -2.90 4.18
C GLY A 501 -31.59 -3.99 5.12
N GLY A 502 -32.46 -4.93 5.48
CA GLY A 502 -32.15 -6.03 6.39
C GLY A 502 -32.42 -5.71 7.86
N SER A 503 -33.26 -4.71 8.16
CA SER A 503 -33.78 -4.47 9.51
C SER A 503 -34.95 -5.41 9.80
N MET A 504 -35.12 -5.84 11.06
CA MET A 504 -36.38 -6.48 11.49
C MET A 504 -37.60 -5.55 11.34
N ARG A 505 -37.36 -4.25 11.14
CA ARG A 505 -38.39 -3.21 11.00
C ARG A 505 -38.43 -2.57 9.62
N ASP A 506 -37.91 -3.24 8.59
CA ASP A 506 -37.91 -2.69 7.23
C ASP A 506 -39.33 -2.31 6.77
N ASP A 507 -40.35 -3.11 7.08
CA ASP A 507 -41.76 -2.80 6.74
C ASP A 507 -42.24 -1.46 7.33
N GLU A 508 -41.81 -1.12 8.56
CA GLU A 508 -42.15 0.14 9.22
C GLU A 508 -41.49 1.33 8.50
N VAL A 509 -40.24 1.16 8.08
CA VAL A 509 -39.43 2.16 7.40
C VAL A 509 -39.91 2.37 5.95
N ILE A 510 -40.29 1.30 5.25
CA ILE A 510 -40.88 1.34 3.91
C ILE A 510 -42.25 2.02 3.95
N ALA A 511 -43.10 1.69 4.95
CA ALA A 511 -44.39 2.34 5.12
C ALA A 511 -44.25 3.85 5.33
N ALA A 512 -43.27 4.30 6.12
CA ALA A 512 -43.00 5.72 6.29
C ALA A 512 -42.58 6.40 4.98
N ALA A 513 -41.73 5.75 4.16
CA ALA A 513 -41.37 6.29 2.85
C ALA A 513 -42.59 6.42 1.92
N ASP A 514 -43.48 5.42 1.92
CA ASP A 514 -44.73 5.46 1.17
C ASP A 514 -45.66 6.58 1.64
N GLU A 515 -45.81 6.77 2.96
CA GLU A 515 -46.63 7.84 3.56
C GLU A 515 -46.16 9.23 3.13
N HIS A 516 -44.84 9.43 3.01
CA HIS A 516 -44.23 10.69 2.58
C HIS A 516 -44.06 10.82 1.06
N GLY A 517 -44.47 9.81 0.29
CA GLY A 517 -44.32 9.79 -1.17
C GLY A 517 -42.86 9.82 -1.61
N MET A 518 -41.97 9.16 -0.86
CA MET A 518 -40.55 9.02 -1.18
C MET A 518 -40.27 7.71 -1.91
N ALA A 519 -39.24 7.70 -2.75
CA ALA A 519 -38.67 6.47 -3.26
C ALA A 519 -37.69 5.88 -2.24
N MET A 520 -37.67 4.56 -2.07
CA MET A 520 -36.73 3.84 -1.22
C MET A 520 -36.12 2.68 -1.98
N ILE A 521 -34.79 2.63 -1.97
CA ILE A 521 -33.95 1.70 -2.71
C ILE A 521 -33.11 0.89 -1.72
N PHE A 522 -33.17 -0.43 -1.85
CA PHE A 522 -32.34 -1.37 -1.09
C PHE A 522 -31.15 -1.85 -1.95
N THR A 523 -29.95 -1.80 -1.36
CA THR A 523 -28.69 -2.28 -1.98
C THR A 523 -28.30 -3.68 -1.53
N GLY A 524 -28.78 -4.15 -0.37
CA GLY A 524 -28.33 -5.40 0.25
C GLY A 524 -26.88 -5.38 0.77
N MET A 525 -26.17 -4.25 0.67
CA MET A 525 -24.74 -4.13 0.99
C MET A 525 -24.50 -2.99 1.97
N ARG A 526 -23.75 -3.22 3.05
CA ARG A 526 -23.39 -2.19 4.05
C ARG A 526 -21.96 -1.71 3.83
N HIS A 527 -21.70 -0.43 4.10
CA HIS A 527 -20.35 0.16 4.04
C HIS A 527 -19.98 0.86 5.37
N PHE A 528 -19.91 0.10 6.46
CA PHE A 528 -19.44 0.66 7.74
C PHE A 528 -17.96 1.06 7.66
N ARG A 529 -17.62 2.28 8.09
CA ARG A 529 -16.25 2.80 8.13
C ARG A 529 -15.98 3.48 9.46
N HIS A 530 -14.94 3.06 10.16
CA HIS A 530 -14.63 3.55 11.51
C HIS A 530 -13.20 4.08 11.65
#